data_AF-A0A6G1IHW9-F1
#
_entry.id   AF-A0A6G1IHW9-F1
#
_cell.length_a   1.000
_cell.length_b   1.000
_cell.length_c   1.000
_cell.angle_alpha   90.00
_cell.angle_beta   90.00
_cell.angle_gamma   90.00
#
_symmetry.space_group_name_H-M   'P 1'
#
loop_
_entity.id
_entity.type
_entity.pdbx_description
1 polymer ?
#
loop_
_entity_poly.entity_id
_entity_poly.type
_entity_poly.pdbx_seq_one_letter_code
_entity_poly.pdbx_strand_id
1 'polypeptide(L)'
;MSKTLQRDMYGLRALGYPADQVEEPDPDPLAASRYSCIYWIDHLCDWIFSSSANSLVDLQDGGAVHEFLREKYLYWLEALSLCKSMPKGVISMANLEALVEGRVDATNLIGLVRDARRFIMSRKWAIEKSPLQAYASAILFSPTQSLIRKKWSACLQTLEGHSSWVTSVAFSPDSTRLASGSDDTV
;
A
#
# COMPACT_ATOMS: atom_id res chain seq x y z
N MET A 1 -1.62 15.35 -4.03
CA MET A 1 -1.35 13.95 -3.63
C MET A 1 -2.58 13.05 -3.68
N SER A 2 -3.59 13.14 -2.79
CA SER A 2 -4.70 12.16 -2.74
C SER A 2 -5.50 12.02 -4.05
N LYS A 3 -5.72 13.13 -4.78
CA LYS A 3 -6.41 13.11 -6.10
C LYS A 3 -5.56 12.59 -7.26
N THR A 4 -4.24 12.50 -7.08
CA THR A 4 -3.28 12.11 -8.13
C THR A 4 -2.92 10.63 -8.04
N LEU A 5 -2.83 10.10 -6.83
CA LEU A 5 -2.42 8.71 -6.61
C LEU A 5 -3.54 7.72 -6.98
N GLN A 6 -3.18 6.79 -7.87
CA GLN A 6 -4.01 5.68 -8.33
C GLN A 6 -3.14 4.42 -8.54
N ARG A 7 -3.79 3.28 -8.73
CA ARG A 7 -3.10 2.02 -9.08
C ARG A 7 -2.45 2.14 -10.44
N ASP A 8 -1.25 1.60 -10.56
CA ASP A 8 -0.51 1.52 -11.83
C ASP A 8 -0.28 2.89 -12.46
N MET A 9 0.37 3.77 -11.69
CA MET A 9 0.65 5.16 -12.01
C MET A 9 1.30 5.31 -13.39
N TYR A 10 2.23 4.42 -13.76
CA TYR A 10 2.96 4.49 -15.03
C TYR A 10 2.46 3.47 -16.08
N GLY A 11 1.36 2.77 -15.82
CA GLY A 11 0.78 1.81 -16.77
C GLY A 11 1.69 0.62 -17.06
N LEU A 12 2.42 0.12 -16.05
CA LEU A 12 3.36 -1.00 -16.15
C LEU A 12 2.64 -2.31 -16.49
N ARG A 13 1.36 -2.45 -16.09
CA ARG A 13 0.46 -3.61 -16.27
C ARG A 13 0.93 -4.92 -15.61
N ALA A 14 2.17 -5.33 -15.83
CA ALA A 14 2.73 -6.57 -15.32
C ALA A 14 3.16 -6.40 -13.85
N LEU A 15 2.63 -7.26 -12.98
CA LEU A 15 2.91 -7.21 -11.54
C LEU A 15 4.41 -7.36 -11.20
N GLY A 16 5.15 -8.10 -12.02
CA GLY A 16 6.59 -8.33 -11.87
C GLY A 16 7.47 -7.34 -12.64
N TYR A 17 6.91 -6.29 -13.25
CA TYR A 17 7.71 -5.33 -14.02
C TYR A 17 8.75 -4.66 -13.11
N PRO A 18 10.05 -4.72 -13.46
CA PRO A 18 11.10 -4.30 -12.54
C PRO A 18 11.29 -2.78 -12.57
N ALA A 19 11.42 -2.16 -11.39
CA ALA A 19 11.49 -0.71 -11.19
C ALA A 19 12.71 -0.05 -11.86
N ASP A 20 13.79 -0.80 -12.09
CA ASP A 20 15.01 -0.31 -12.75
C ASP A 20 14.86 -0.19 -14.27
N GLN A 21 13.90 -0.88 -14.87
CA GLN A 21 13.55 -0.79 -16.30
C GLN A 21 12.42 0.20 -16.58
N VAL A 22 11.86 0.82 -15.53
CA VAL A 22 10.77 1.79 -15.69
C VAL A 22 11.34 3.11 -16.22
N GLU A 23 10.88 3.49 -17.41
CA GLU A 23 11.10 4.82 -17.97
C GLU A 23 10.03 5.80 -17.48
N GLU A 24 10.40 7.06 -17.29
CA GLU A 24 9.47 8.11 -16.88
C GLU A 24 8.55 8.49 -18.06
N PRO A 25 7.22 8.34 -17.92
CA PRO A 25 6.28 8.71 -18.99
C PRO A 25 6.29 10.22 -19.26
N ASP A 26 5.94 10.61 -20.49
CA ASP A 26 5.67 12.00 -20.85
C ASP A 26 4.20 12.14 -21.30
N PRO A 27 3.33 12.87 -20.56
CA PRO A 27 3.64 13.61 -19.33
C PRO A 27 3.80 12.71 -18.09
N ASP A 28 4.71 13.08 -17.16
CA ASP A 28 4.91 12.35 -15.91
C ASP A 28 3.69 12.54 -14.98
N PRO A 29 2.88 11.48 -14.73
CA PRO A 29 1.70 11.59 -13.89
C PRO A 29 2.04 11.84 -12.41
N LEU A 30 3.27 11.56 -11.97
CA LEU A 30 3.76 11.86 -10.63
C LEU A 30 4.38 13.25 -10.51
N ALA A 31 4.65 13.99 -11.59
CA ALA A 31 5.41 15.24 -11.56
C ALA A 31 4.92 16.21 -10.46
N ALA A 32 3.61 16.44 -10.41
CA ALA A 32 3.00 17.36 -9.44
C ALA A 32 2.92 16.82 -8.00
N SER A 33 3.01 15.51 -7.78
CA SER A 33 2.88 14.88 -6.46
C SER A 33 4.18 14.26 -5.93
N ARG A 34 5.23 14.16 -6.75
CA ARG A 34 6.51 13.50 -6.42
C ARG A 34 7.13 14.03 -5.14
N TYR A 35 7.22 15.36 -5.01
CA TYR A 35 7.72 16.01 -3.80
C TYR A 35 6.87 15.64 -2.58
N SER A 36 5.54 15.78 -2.69
CA SER A 36 4.63 15.44 -1.60
C SER A 36 4.71 13.96 -1.21
N CYS A 37 4.81 13.03 -2.16
CA CYS A 37 4.94 11.60 -1.88
C CYS A 37 6.15 11.30 -0.98
N ILE A 38 7.23 12.07 -1.10
CA ILE A 38 8.46 11.84 -0.34
C ILE A 38 8.41 12.54 1.03
N TYR A 39 7.87 13.76 1.12
CA TYR A 39 8.11 14.65 2.27
C TYR A 39 6.86 15.05 3.06
N TRP A 40 5.66 14.58 2.71
CA TRP A 40 4.43 15.07 3.38
C TRP A 40 4.41 14.79 4.89
N ILE A 41 4.99 13.68 5.35
CA ILE A 41 5.09 13.37 6.79
C ILE A 41 6.15 14.25 7.47
N ASP A 42 7.25 14.55 6.80
CA ASP A 42 8.27 15.46 7.36
C ASP A 42 7.66 16.84 7.62
N HIS A 43 6.92 17.38 6.64
CA HIS A 43 6.18 18.64 6.78
C HIS A 43 5.11 18.58 7.87
N LEU A 44 4.42 17.44 8.01
CA LEU A 44 3.43 17.23 9.06
C LEU A 44 4.08 17.26 10.45
N CYS A 45 5.22 16.59 10.61
CA CYS A 45 6.01 16.62 11.84
C CYS A 45 6.47 18.05 12.17
N ASP A 46 7.15 18.72 11.24
CA ASP A 46 7.66 20.09 11.42
C ASP A 46 6.55 21.07 11.81
N TRP A 47 5.39 20.94 11.18
CA TRP A 47 4.25 21.78 11.46
C TRP A 47 3.65 21.54 12.86
N ILE A 48 3.53 20.28 13.29
CA ILE A 48 2.98 19.98 14.63
C ILE A 48 3.92 20.47 15.74
N PHE A 49 5.23 20.35 15.55
CA PHE A 49 6.20 20.84 16.53
C PHE A 49 6.30 22.37 16.56
N SER A 50 5.87 23.07 15.51
CA SER A 50 5.88 24.53 15.42
C SER A 50 4.54 25.21 15.73
N SER A 51 3.40 24.51 15.59
CA SER A 51 2.08 25.10 15.84
C SER A 51 1.56 24.76 17.25
N SER A 52 1.32 25.80 18.07
CA SER A 52 0.66 25.66 19.37
C SER A 52 -0.86 25.59 19.18
N ALA A 53 -1.40 24.37 19.22
CA ALA A 53 -2.82 24.05 19.39
C ALA A 53 -3.78 24.58 18.31
N ASN A 54 -4.20 23.68 17.40
CA ASN A 54 -5.60 23.55 16.91
C ASN A 54 -5.77 22.56 15.73
N SER A 55 -4.70 21.92 15.24
CA SER A 55 -4.79 21.06 14.06
C SER A 55 -4.72 19.55 14.29
N LEU A 56 -5.04 19.11 15.51
CA LEU A 56 -5.07 17.67 15.82
C LEU A 56 -6.13 16.89 15.03
N VAL A 57 -7.10 17.57 14.41
CA VAL A 57 -8.21 16.97 13.66
C VAL A 57 -7.72 16.07 12.52
N ASP A 58 -6.57 16.36 11.90
CA ASP A 58 -6.04 15.52 10.82
C ASP A 58 -5.46 14.19 11.31
N LEU A 59 -5.14 14.11 12.62
CA LEU A 59 -4.49 12.99 13.29
C LEU A 59 -5.43 12.22 14.24
N GLN A 60 -6.74 12.39 14.09
CA GLN A 60 -7.74 11.62 14.83
C GLN A 60 -8.31 10.48 13.96
N ASP A 61 -9.13 9.61 14.55
CA ASP A 61 -9.87 8.60 13.79
C ASP A 61 -10.82 9.25 12.77
N GLY A 62 -10.74 8.83 11.50
CA GLY A 62 -11.46 9.47 10.39
C GLY A 62 -10.87 10.80 9.92
N GLY A 63 -9.76 11.25 10.51
CA GLY A 63 -9.01 12.42 10.04
C GLY A 63 -8.30 12.18 8.71
N ALA A 64 -7.75 13.23 8.11
CA ALA A 64 -7.15 13.20 6.78
C ALA A 64 -6.04 12.14 6.64
N VAL A 65 -5.22 11.94 7.68
CA VAL A 65 -4.14 10.93 7.66
C VAL A 65 -4.71 9.51 7.71
N HIS A 66 -5.74 9.27 8.54
CA HIS A 66 -6.40 7.97 8.60
C HIS A 66 -7.02 7.62 7.24
N GLU A 67 -7.79 8.54 6.66
CA GLU A 67 -8.41 8.37 5.35
C GLU A 67 -7.36 8.11 4.25
N PHE A 68 -6.25 8.86 4.26
CA PHE A 68 -5.16 8.66 3.32
C PHE A 68 -4.56 7.25 3.42
N LEU A 69 -4.21 6.80 4.63
CA LEU A 69 -3.65 5.45 4.82
C LEU A 69 -4.66 4.35 4.45
N ARG A 70 -5.96 4.60 4.66
CA ARG A 70 -6.98 3.62 4.34
C ARG A 70 -7.19 3.46 2.83
N GLU A 71 -7.21 4.57 2.09
CA GLU A 71 -7.62 4.57 0.67
C GLU A 71 -6.46 4.71 -0.33
N LYS A 72 -5.29 5.21 0.11
CA LYS A 72 -4.17 5.57 -0.78
C LYS A 72 -2.83 4.95 -0.42
N TYR A 73 -2.74 4.18 0.66
CA TYR A 73 -1.46 3.66 1.15
C TYR A 73 -0.69 2.82 0.12
N LEU A 74 -1.32 1.86 -0.56
CA LEU A 74 -0.61 1.06 -1.56
C LEU A 74 -0.20 1.88 -2.79
N TYR A 75 -1.05 2.82 -3.23
CA TYR A 75 -0.71 3.77 -4.31
C TYR A 75 0.49 4.63 -3.93
N TRP A 76 0.58 5.02 -2.65
CA TRP A 76 1.72 5.75 -2.13
C TRP A 76 3.00 4.90 -2.09
N LEU A 77 2.92 3.62 -1.71
CA LEU A 77 4.07 2.71 -1.77
C LEU A 77 4.55 2.47 -3.21
N GLU A 78 3.62 2.32 -4.15
CA GLU A 78 3.95 2.24 -5.58
C GLU A 78 4.67 3.51 -6.04
N ALA A 79 4.13 4.69 -5.74
CA ALA A 79 4.74 5.96 -6.09
C ALA A 79 6.14 6.13 -5.45
N LEU A 80 6.32 5.73 -4.19
CA LEU A 80 7.63 5.74 -3.53
C LEU A 80 8.64 4.82 -4.22
N SER A 81 8.19 3.68 -4.73
CA SER A 81 9.03 2.76 -5.51
C SER A 81 9.47 3.41 -6.83
N LEU A 82 8.52 3.97 -7.58
CA LEU A 82 8.78 4.70 -8.83
C LEU A 82 9.71 5.92 -8.61
N CYS A 83 9.59 6.57 -7.45
CA CYS A 83 10.46 7.67 -7.04
C CYS A 83 11.82 7.22 -6.46
N LYS A 84 12.13 5.91 -6.46
CA LYS A 84 13.35 5.33 -5.88
C LYS A 84 13.60 5.79 -4.43
N SER A 85 12.51 5.96 -3.68
CA SER A 85 12.48 6.61 -2.37
C SER A 85 11.84 5.73 -1.29
N MET A 86 11.78 4.42 -1.51
CA MET A 86 11.23 3.45 -0.54
C MET A 86 11.88 3.51 0.85
N PRO A 87 13.22 3.70 1.01
CA PRO A 87 13.82 3.89 2.34
C PRO A 87 13.26 5.09 3.09
N LYS A 88 12.94 6.19 2.40
CA LYS A 88 12.33 7.37 3.03
C LYS A 88 10.93 7.06 3.52
N GLY A 89 10.12 6.35 2.74
CA GLY A 89 8.79 5.91 3.17
C GLY A 89 8.80 5.11 4.49
N VAL A 90 9.82 4.26 4.70
CA VAL A 90 9.97 3.52 5.96
C VAL A 90 10.22 4.47 7.14
N ILE A 91 11.11 5.45 6.95
CA ILE A 91 11.40 6.47 7.97
C ILE A 91 10.15 7.31 8.22
N SER A 92 9.45 7.74 7.18
CA SER A 92 8.22 8.51 7.29
C SER A 92 7.16 7.76 8.10
N MET A 93 6.95 6.46 7.86
CA MET A 93 6.02 5.66 8.66
C MET A 93 6.45 5.51 10.13
N ALA A 94 7.76 5.46 10.40
CA ALA A 94 8.28 5.44 11.76
C ALA A 94 8.04 6.78 12.49
N ASN A 95 8.26 7.90 11.80
CA ASN A 95 7.98 9.24 12.34
C ASN A 95 6.49 9.43 12.60
N LEU A 96 5.64 8.98 11.67
CA LEU A 96 4.19 9.05 11.84
C LEU A 96 3.70 8.20 13.03
N GLU A 97 4.25 7.01 13.23
CA GLU A 97 3.92 6.19 14.42
C GLU A 97 4.27 6.91 15.71
N ALA A 98 5.48 7.46 15.81
CA ALA A 98 5.91 8.22 16.99
C ALA A 98 5.03 9.45 17.25
N LEU A 99 4.52 10.08 16.19
CA LEU A 99 3.67 11.26 16.24
C LEU A 99 2.24 10.98 16.74
N VAL A 100 1.68 9.82 16.38
CA VAL A 100 0.31 9.44 16.77
C VAL A 100 0.25 8.71 18.10
N GLU A 101 1.38 8.21 18.61
CA GLU A 101 1.46 7.48 19.87
C GLU A 101 0.94 8.30 21.05
N GLY A 102 0.18 7.66 21.95
CA GLY A 102 -0.35 8.29 23.16
C GLY A 102 -1.61 9.16 22.97
N ARG A 103 -2.16 9.25 21.76
CA ARG A 103 -3.41 9.98 21.47
C ARG A 103 -4.65 9.13 21.78
N VAL A 104 -5.60 9.72 22.51
CA VAL A 104 -6.80 9.03 22.98
C VAL A 104 -7.86 8.90 21.87
N ASP A 105 -7.95 9.88 20.98
CA ASP A 105 -8.91 10.03 19.88
C ASP A 105 -8.48 9.36 18.56
N ALA A 106 -7.34 8.64 18.57
CA ALA A 106 -6.70 8.09 17.38
C ALA A 106 -6.46 6.57 17.47
N THR A 107 -7.26 5.83 18.25
CA THR A 107 -7.01 4.42 18.53
C THR A 107 -6.97 3.57 17.25
N ASN A 108 -7.89 3.79 16.31
CA ASN A 108 -7.91 3.06 15.04
C ASN A 108 -6.76 3.50 14.12
N LEU A 109 -6.46 4.80 14.08
CA LEU A 109 -5.34 5.36 13.33
C LEU A 109 -4.00 4.79 13.83
N ILE A 110 -3.77 4.74 15.15
CA ILE A 110 -2.56 4.18 15.76
C ILE A 110 -2.39 2.72 15.33
N GLY A 111 -3.47 1.93 15.41
CA GLY A 111 -3.48 0.53 14.94
C GLY A 111 -3.11 0.41 13.46
N LEU A 112 -3.69 1.27 12.61
CA LEU A 112 -3.44 1.30 11.18
C LEU A 112 -2.01 1.72 10.85
N VAL A 113 -1.48 2.76 11.50
CA VAL A 113 -0.11 3.27 11.31
C VAL A 113 0.92 2.20 11.72
N ARG A 114 0.70 1.51 12.84
CA ARG A 114 1.54 0.38 13.28
C ARG A 114 1.56 -0.75 12.27
N ASP A 115 0.40 -1.15 11.78
CA ASP A 115 0.30 -2.21 10.77
C ASP A 115 0.93 -1.78 9.43
N ALA A 116 0.69 -0.54 9.00
CA ALA A 116 1.30 0.06 7.83
C ALA A 116 2.83 0.07 7.92
N ARG A 117 3.41 0.55 9.03
CA ARG A 117 4.86 0.53 9.26
C ARG A 117 5.42 -0.90 9.17
N ARG A 118 4.78 -1.87 9.84
CA ARG A 118 5.19 -3.28 9.77
C ARG A 118 5.12 -3.82 8.34
N PHE A 119 4.08 -3.45 7.60
CA PHE A 119 3.87 -3.84 6.21
C PHE A 119 5.00 -3.33 5.31
N ILE A 120 5.29 -2.02 5.32
CA ILE A 120 6.34 -1.45 4.46
C ILE A 120 7.71 -2.02 4.84
N MET A 121 8.02 -2.19 6.12
CA MET A 121 9.27 -2.82 6.56
C MET A 121 9.43 -4.24 6.04
N SER A 122 8.34 -5.02 6.06
CA SER A 122 8.34 -6.44 5.69
C SER A 122 8.26 -6.69 4.19
N ARG A 123 7.77 -5.72 3.42
CA ARG A 123 7.50 -5.86 1.97
C ARG A 123 8.36 -4.95 1.09
N LYS A 124 9.12 -4.02 1.69
CA LYS A 124 9.97 -3.04 1.01
C LYS A 124 10.71 -3.62 -0.19
N TRP A 125 11.47 -4.71 0.00
CA TRP A 125 12.30 -5.28 -1.06
C TRP A 125 11.49 -5.63 -2.32
N ALA A 126 10.36 -6.32 -2.15
CA ALA A 126 9.52 -6.74 -3.27
C ALA A 126 8.91 -5.54 -4.00
N ILE A 127 8.41 -4.55 -3.26
CA ILE A 127 7.77 -3.36 -3.84
C ILE A 127 8.81 -2.45 -4.51
N GLU A 128 9.99 -2.30 -3.91
CA GLU A 128 11.10 -1.51 -4.45
C GLU A 128 11.65 -2.11 -5.75
N LYS A 129 11.64 -3.45 -5.88
CA LYS A 129 12.02 -4.13 -7.12
C LYS A 129 10.90 -4.16 -8.15
N SER A 130 9.65 -4.32 -7.73
CA SER A 130 8.50 -4.40 -8.63
C SER A 130 7.32 -3.66 -8.00
N PRO A 131 7.03 -2.40 -8.39
CA PRO A 131 6.09 -1.53 -7.70
C PRO A 131 4.70 -2.16 -7.53
N LEU A 132 4.22 -2.83 -8.58
CA LEU A 132 2.90 -3.45 -8.61
C LEU A 132 2.75 -4.70 -7.71
N GLN A 133 3.85 -5.26 -7.17
CA GLN A 133 3.78 -6.32 -6.15
C GLN A 133 3.12 -5.84 -4.86
N ALA A 134 3.02 -4.52 -4.64
CA ALA A 134 2.27 -3.93 -3.54
C ALA A 134 0.81 -4.42 -3.49
N TYR A 135 0.17 -4.68 -4.64
CA TYR A 135 -1.23 -5.12 -4.74
C TYR A 135 -1.42 -6.64 -4.79
N ALA A 136 -0.32 -7.40 -4.91
CA ALA A 136 -0.36 -8.84 -5.09
C ALA A 136 0.33 -9.53 -3.92
N SER A 137 1.56 -10.00 -4.11
CA SER A 137 2.30 -10.77 -3.10
C SER A 137 2.40 -10.05 -1.76
N ALA A 138 2.58 -8.72 -1.76
CA ALA A 138 2.70 -7.97 -0.53
C ALA A 138 1.45 -8.08 0.35
N ILE A 139 0.26 -7.99 -0.25
CA ILE A 139 -1.03 -8.13 0.43
C ILE A 139 -1.35 -9.60 0.72
N LEU A 140 -1.20 -10.47 -0.29
CA LEU A 140 -1.57 -11.89 -0.20
C LEU A 140 -0.87 -12.57 0.98
N PHE A 141 0.44 -12.36 1.10
CA PHE A 141 1.28 -12.97 2.14
C PHE A 141 1.34 -12.16 3.43
N SER A 142 0.63 -11.04 3.56
CA SER A 142 0.51 -10.35 4.84
C SER A 142 -0.31 -11.18 5.85
N PRO A 143 -0.06 -11.05 7.16
CA PRO A 143 -0.84 -11.74 8.18
C PRO A 143 -2.33 -11.49 8.01
N THR A 144 -3.16 -12.51 8.24
CA THR A 144 -4.62 -12.42 8.08
C THR A 144 -5.27 -11.33 8.95
N GLN A 145 -4.64 -11.01 10.07
CA GLN A 145 -5.08 -9.96 10.99
C GLN A 145 -4.64 -8.54 10.58
N SER A 146 -3.76 -8.38 9.58
CA SER A 146 -3.29 -7.07 9.10
C SER A 146 -4.48 -6.21 8.64
N LEU A 147 -4.52 -4.97 9.11
CA LEU A 147 -5.52 -3.97 8.73
C LEU A 147 -5.33 -3.54 7.28
N ILE A 148 -4.08 -3.37 6.84
CA ILE A 148 -3.73 -3.10 5.45
C ILE A 148 -4.22 -4.23 4.55
N ARG A 149 -3.95 -5.50 4.93
CA ARG A 149 -4.48 -6.65 4.21
C ARG A 149 -6.00 -6.61 4.17
N LYS A 150 -6.69 -6.54 5.30
CA LYS A 150 -8.17 -6.54 5.34
C LYS A 150 -8.80 -5.45 4.48
N LYS A 151 -8.21 -4.26 4.43
CA LYS A 151 -8.73 -3.14 3.65
C LYS A 151 -8.49 -3.30 2.14
N TRP A 152 -7.33 -3.83 1.76
CA TRP A 152 -6.88 -3.88 0.36
C TRP A 152 -7.00 -5.27 -0.28
N SER A 153 -7.24 -6.30 0.51
CA SER A 153 -7.64 -7.63 0.05
C SER A 153 -9.11 -7.59 -0.35
N ALA A 154 -9.41 -6.84 -1.41
CA ALA A 154 -10.55 -7.21 -2.24
C ALA A 154 -10.27 -8.62 -2.78
N CYS A 155 -11.32 -9.42 -3.02
CA CYS A 155 -11.16 -10.68 -3.74
C CYS A 155 -10.41 -10.38 -5.05
N LEU A 156 -9.11 -10.73 -5.11
CA LEU A 156 -8.22 -10.29 -6.19
C LEU A 156 -8.70 -10.83 -7.54
N GLN A 157 -9.32 -12.00 -7.51
CA GLN A 157 -9.97 -12.64 -8.63
C GLN A 157 -10.87 -13.76 -8.09
N THR A 158 -12.15 -13.75 -8.43
CA THR A 158 -13.01 -14.93 -8.29
C THR A 158 -12.77 -15.80 -9.51
N LEU A 159 -12.27 -17.01 -9.31
CA LEU A 159 -12.13 -17.98 -10.37
C LEU A 159 -13.47 -18.72 -10.52
N GLU A 160 -14.25 -18.26 -11.49
CA GLU A 160 -15.52 -18.87 -11.87
C GLU A 160 -15.28 -19.90 -12.98
N GLY A 161 -15.97 -21.04 -12.90
CA GLY A 161 -15.80 -22.12 -13.88
C GLY A 161 -16.28 -23.47 -13.39
N HIS A 162 -16.33 -23.66 -12.07
CA HIS A 162 -16.87 -24.87 -11.45
C HIS A 162 -18.31 -24.65 -10.97
N SER A 163 -19.15 -25.66 -11.17
CA SER A 163 -20.56 -25.70 -10.74
C SER A 163 -20.77 -26.47 -9.44
N SER A 164 -19.77 -27.27 -9.05
CA SER A 164 -19.72 -28.13 -7.86
C SER A 164 -18.59 -27.70 -6.92
N TRP A 165 -18.38 -28.45 -5.84
CA TRP A 165 -17.33 -28.16 -4.87
C TRP A 165 -15.94 -28.30 -5.50
N VAL A 166 -15.09 -27.29 -5.27
CA VAL A 166 -13.67 -27.36 -5.62
C VAL A 166 -12.98 -28.19 -4.54
N THR A 167 -12.46 -29.35 -4.91
CA THR A 167 -11.82 -30.31 -3.99
C THR A 167 -10.31 -30.12 -3.90
N SER A 168 -9.69 -29.45 -4.87
CA SER A 168 -8.24 -29.22 -4.90
C SER A 168 -7.84 -27.94 -5.64
N VAL A 169 -6.71 -27.35 -5.22
CA VAL A 169 -6.09 -26.19 -5.87
C VAL A 169 -4.57 -26.35 -5.89
N ALA A 170 -3.93 -25.93 -6.99
CA ALA A 170 -2.47 -25.95 -7.13
C ALA A 170 -1.95 -24.72 -7.90
N PHE A 171 -0.79 -24.21 -7.50
CA PHE A 171 -0.08 -23.14 -8.21
C PHE A 171 1.04 -23.72 -9.05
N SER A 172 1.32 -23.10 -10.21
CA SER A 172 2.53 -23.41 -10.97
C SER A 172 3.80 -22.96 -10.22
N PRO A 173 4.96 -23.60 -10.44
CA PRO A 173 6.20 -23.23 -9.74
C PRO A 173 6.65 -21.78 -9.99
N ASP A 174 6.31 -21.23 -11.15
CA ASP A 174 6.60 -19.84 -11.55
C ASP A 174 5.49 -18.85 -11.09
N SER A 175 4.46 -19.32 -10.40
CA SER A 175 3.30 -18.53 -9.93
C SER A 175 2.51 -17.83 -11.04
N THR A 176 2.65 -18.25 -12.31
CA THR A 176 1.93 -17.64 -13.44
C THR A 176 0.57 -18.29 -13.71
N ARG A 177 0.32 -19.50 -13.18
CA ARG A 177 -0.90 -20.28 -13.41
C ARG A 177 -1.43 -20.87 -12.10
N LEU A 178 -2.74 -21.08 -12.08
CA LEU A 178 -3.45 -21.80 -11.03
C LEU A 178 -4.34 -22.85 -11.67
N ALA A 179 -4.35 -24.06 -11.11
CA ALA A 179 -5.25 -25.14 -11.50
C ALA A 179 -6.22 -25.44 -10.35
N SER A 180 -7.49 -25.68 -10.68
CA SER A 180 -8.54 -26.08 -9.73
C SER A 180 -9.17 -27.39 -10.19
N GLY A 181 -9.43 -28.29 -9.25
CA GLY A 181 -10.17 -29.54 -9.47
C GLY A 181 -11.49 -29.51 -8.72
N SER A 182 -12.58 -29.92 -9.36
CA SER A 182 -13.94 -29.92 -8.80
C SER A 182 -14.67 -31.21 -9.11
N ASP A 183 -15.64 -31.55 -8.27
CA ASP A 183 -16.58 -32.66 -8.48
C ASP A 183 -17.70 -32.29 -9.49
N ASP A 184 -17.35 -31.51 -10.52
CA ASP A 184 -18.27 -31.22 -11.60
C ASP A 184 -18.58 -32.51 -12.35
N THR A 185 -19.87 -32.83 -12.48
CA THR A 185 -20.32 -33.89 -13.37
C THR A 185 -20.54 -33.29 -14.74
N VAL A 186 -19.82 -33.80 -15.74
CA VAL A 186 -20.00 -33.47 -17.17
C VAL A 186 -21.35 -33.93 -17.72
#